data_AF-A0AA43EFD3-F1
#
_entry.id   AF-A0AA43EFD3-F1
#
_cell.length_a   1.000
_cell.length_b   1.000
_cell.length_c   1.000
_cell.angle_alpha   90.00
_cell.angle_beta   90.00
_cell.angle_gamma   90.00
#
_symmetry.space_group_name_H-M   'P 1'
#
loop_
_entity.id
_entity.type
_entity.pdbx_description
1 polymer ?
#
loop_
_entity_poly.entity_id
_entity_poly.type
_entity_poly.pdbx_seq_one_letter_code
_entity_poly.pdbx_strand_id
1 'polypeptide(L)'
;WVTTPPAPGKIGNTLHALSWDGTMLATEWKLWCASIGAAPVLISDTRDGNGTGNVTYQTDYVGGYFWLSKNGPWGDGTEDYTGSLMSLRVEATYQFVMGNLLGIRSNVTMVGTFDGYDNCMEYVINNTAFTGSTDTSAMPAGYPPFMDTNCGTGTVTSGGWGTVSDIALQVLGSCTIRTEEKSWGAVKALYR
;
A
#
# COMPACT_ATOMS: atom_id res chain seq x y z
N TRP A 1 2.02 7.23 3.72
CA TRP A 1 1.65 7.82 5.02
C TRP A 1 2.19 9.23 5.16
N VAL A 2 1.60 10.03 6.04
CA VAL A 2 1.74 11.50 6.15
C VAL A 2 2.47 11.86 7.44
N THR A 3 3.23 12.94 7.40
CA THR A 3 4.07 13.48 8.49
C THR A 3 3.40 14.61 9.29
N THR A 4 2.11 14.87 9.06
CA THR A 4 1.29 15.87 9.77
C THR A 4 -0.19 15.66 9.42
N PRO A 5 -0.96 14.91 10.22
CA PRO A 5 -2.41 14.93 10.10
C PRO A 5 -2.92 16.37 10.32
N PRO A 6 -3.90 16.88 9.54
CA PRO A 6 -4.70 16.19 8.53
C PRO A 6 -4.32 16.54 7.08
N ALA A 7 -3.03 16.48 6.71
CA ALA A 7 -2.64 16.63 5.30
C ALA A 7 -2.70 15.28 4.55
N PRO A 8 -2.86 15.29 3.21
CA PRO A 8 -2.56 14.12 2.40
C PRO A 8 -1.03 13.90 2.29
N GLY A 9 -0.64 12.75 1.75
CA GLY A 9 0.76 12.49 1.40
C GLY A 9 1.31 13.54 0.41
N LYS A 10 2.63 13.69 0.35
CA LYS A 10 3.28 14.62 -0.58
C LYS A 10 4.21 13.86 -1.53
N ILE A 11 4.43 14.42 -2.70
CA ILE A 11 5.41 13.89 -3.67
C ILE A 11 6.75 13.68 -2.95
N GLY A 12 7.36 12.52 -3.19
CA GLY A 12 8.60 12.09 -2.56
C GLY A 12 8.42 11.32 -1.25
N ASN A 13 7.26 11.38 -0.58
CA ASN A 13 7.02 10.54 0.60
C ASN A 13 7.11 9.06 0.20
N THR A 14 7.93 8.30 0.92
CA THR A 14 8.10 6.86 0.73
C THR A 14 7.27 6.05 1.72
N LEU A 15 6.87 4.86 1.29
CA LEU A 15 6.23 3.85 2.12
C LEU A 15 7.28 2.85 2.59
N HIS A 16 7.30 2.61 3.90
CA HIS A 16 7.97 1.47 4.52
C HIS A 16 7.03 0.90 5.59
N ALA A 17 6.38 -0.22 5.26
CA ALA A 17 5.40 -0.89 6.11
C ALA A 17 5.87 -2.33 6.37
N LEU A 18 5.73 -2.77 7.62
CA LEU A 18 6.20 -4.07 8.09
C LEU A 18 5.08 -4.68 8.94
N SER A 19 4.87 -5.99 8.83
CA SER A 19 4.04 -6.71 9.80
C SER A 19 4.64 -6.64 11.19
N TRP A 20 3.81 -6.73 12.23
CA TRP A 20 4.24 -6.80 13.63
C TRP A 20 3.43 -7.86 14.35
N ASP A 21 4.10 -8.81 15.01
CA ASP A 21 3.45 -9.91 15.75
C ASP A 21 3.31 -9.63 17.26
N GLY A 22 3.61 -8.39 17.69
CA GLY A 22 3.68 -8.01 19.11
C GLY A 22 5.08 -8.08 19.71
N THR A 23 6.05 -8.71 19.02
CA THR A 23 7.42 -8.89 19.49
C THR A 23 8.47 -8.49 18.46
N MET A 24 8.28 -8.87 17.19
CA MET A 24 9.21 -8.67 16.08
C MET A 24 8.49 -8.05 14.88
N LEU A 25 9.24 -7.26 14.11
CA LEU A 25 8.78 -6.66 12.86
C LEU A 25 9.16 -7.53 11.67
N ALA A 26 8.41 -7.38 10.58
CA ALA A 26 8.65 -8.06 9.30
C ALA A 26 8.67 -9.58 9.45
N THR A 27 7.76 -10.11 10.25
CA THR A 27 7.63 -11.54 10.53
C THR A 27 6.82 -12.28 9.47
N GLU A 28 5.91 -11.57 8.80
CA GLU A 28 4.97 -12.15 7.83
C GLU A 28 5.02 -11.43 6.49
N TRP A 29 5.04 -10.09 6.49
CA TRP A 29 5.06 -9.32 5.25
C TRP A 29 5.79 -7.99 5.44
N LYS A 30 6.29 -7.45 4.31
CA LYS A 30 6.96 -6.16 4.23
C LYS A 30 6.67 -5.49 2.88
N LEU A 31 6.51 -4.17 2.91
CA LEU A 31 6.42 -3.28 1.76
C LEU A 31 7.39 -2.12 1.94
N TRP A 32 8.19 -1.80 0.92
CA TRP A 32 9.17 -0.72 1.04
C TRP A 32 9.49 -0.05 -0.29
N CYS A 33 10.11 1.13 -0.21
CA CYS A 33 10.55 1.97 -1.34
C CYS A 33 9.46 2.51 -2.27
N ALA A 34 8.19 2.16 -2.11
CA ALA A 34 7.15 2.75 -2.95
C ALA A 34 7.05 4.25 -2.61
N SER A 35 7.07 5.12 -3.62
CA SER A 35 7.11 6.58 -3.41
C SER A 35 5.93 7.28 -4.07
N ILE A 36 5.47 8.39 -3.49
CA ILE A 36 4.43 9.21 -4.11
C ILE A 36 5.04 9.98 -5.28
N GLY A 37 4.69 9.58 -6.51
CA GLY A 37 5.16 10.22 -7.74
C GLY A 37 4.33 11.43 -8.18
N ALA A 38 3.08 11.53 -7.71
CA ALA A 38 2.14 12.59 -8.04
C ALA A 38 1.34 13.03 -6.80
N ALA A 39 0.84 14.26 -6.80
CA ALA A 39 0.04 14.76 -5.68
C ALA A 39 -1.23 13.90 -5.47
N PRO A 40 -1.61 13.57 -4.21
CA PRO A 40 -2.83 12.83 -3.94
C PRO A 40 -4.07 13.53 -4.49
N VAL A 41 -5.02 12.73 -4.96
CA VAL A 41 -6.27 13.19 -5.56
C VAL A 41 -7.37 13.18 -4.49
N LEU A 42 -8.10 14.28 -4.35
CA LEU A 42 -9.30 14.32 -3.52
C LEU A 42 -10.45 13.57 -4.23
N ILE A 43 -10.94 12.50 -3.62
CA ILE A 43 -12.04 11.68 -4.14
C ILE A 43 -13.39 12.18 -3.65
N SER A 44 -13.48 12.51 -2.36
CA SER A 44 -14.71 13.03 -1.76
C SER A 44 -14.42 13.90 -0.54
N ASP A 45 -15.19 14.97 -0.38
CA ASP A 45 -15.27 15.74 0.85
C ASP A 45 -16.75 15.88 1.23
N THR A 46 -17.12 15.29 2.35
CA THR A 46 -18.50 15.25 2.86
C THR A 46 -18.67 16.10 4.12
N ARG A 47 -17.68 16.93 4.45
CA ARG A 47 -17.73 17.78 5.64
C ARG A 47 -18.83 18.83 5.51
N ASP A 48 -19.62 18.95 6.56
CA ASP A 48 -20.64 19.99 6.68
C ASP A 48 -20.04 21.36 7.02
N GLY A 49 -20.90 22.38 7.20
CA GLY A 49 -20.47 23.73 7.57
C GLY A 49 -19.76 23.83 8.93
N ASN A 50 -19.84 22.79 9.77
CA ASN A 50 -19.13 22.68 11.04
C ASN A 50 -17.83 21.86 10.91
N GLY A 51 -17.48 21.40 9.72
CA GLY A 51 -16.30 20.57 9.47
C GLY A 51 -16.48 19.12 9.92
N THR A 52 -17.70 18.64 10.15
CA THR A 52 -17.99 17.25 10.51
C THR A 52 -18.28 16.43 9.25
N GLY A 53 -17.60 15.30 9.08
CA GLY A 53 -17.76 14.43 7.92
C GLY A 53 -16.46 13.75 7.53
N ASN A 54 -16.41 13.19 6.32
CA ASN A 54 -15.26 12.45 5.82
C ASN A 54 -14.58 13.16 4.65
N VAL A 55 -13.25 13.06 4.59
CA VAL A 55 -12.44 13.46 3.44
C VAL A 55 -11.64 12.26 2.95
N THR A 56 -11.79 11.90 1.69
CA THR A 56 -11.13 10.73 1.10
C THR A 56 -10.14 11.16 0.05
N TYR A 57 -8.88 10.72 0.20
CA TYR A 57 -7.82 10.94 -0.78
C TYR A 57 -7.38 9.60 -1.38
N GLN A 58 -7.15 9.59 -2.69
CA GLN A 58 -6.43 8.52 -3.38
C GLN A 58 -4.98 8.95 -3.58
N THR A 59 -4.06 8.08 -3.18
CA THR A 59 -2.62 8.24 -3.40
C THR A 59 -2.10 7.06 -4.20
N ASP A 60 -1.55 7.35 -5.38
CA ASP A 60 -0.85 6.36 -6.18
C ASP A 60 0.66 6.46 -5.90
N TYR A 61 1.26 5.30 -5.66
CA TYR A 61 2.68 5.13 -5.42
C TYR A 61 3.35 4.48 -6.64
N VAL A 62 4.59 4.88 -6.89
CA VAL A 62 5.43 4.36 -7.96
C VAL A 62 6.60 3.58 -7.41
N GLY A 63 6.94 2.48 -8.09
CA GLY A 63 7.97 1.54 -7.70
C GLY A 63 7.70 0.87 -6.35
N GLY A 64 8.77 0.36 -5.75
CA GLY A 64 8.72 -0.34 -4.48
C GLY A 64 8.78 -1.85 -4.63
N TYR A 65 8.90 -2.49 -3.47
CA TYR A 65 9.13 -3.92 -3.35
C TYR A 65 8.27 -4.50 -2.25
N PHE A 66 8.05 -5.80 -2.34
CA PHE A 66 7.38 -6.57 -1.32
C PHE A 66 8.17 -7.83 -0.96
N TRP A 67 7.89 -8.33 0.23
CA TRP A 67 8.40 -9.59 0.75
C TRP A 67 7.29 -10.25 1.57
N LEU A 68 7.07 -11.54 1.35
CA LEU A 68 6.16 -12.40 2.09
C LEU A 68 6.96 -13.55 2.68
N SER A 69 6.79 -13.78 3.98
CA SER A 69 7.50 -14.86 4.65
C SER A 69 7.01 -16.22 4.18
N LYS A 70 7.94 -17.16 4.01
CA LYS A 70 7.67 -18.58 3.82
C LYS A 70 6.88 -19.21 4.96
N ASN A 71 7.01 -18.65 6.16
CA ASN A 71 6.31 -19.10 7.36
C ASN A 71 5.04 -18.27 7.63
N GLY A 72 4.76 -17.27 6.78
CA GLY A 72 3.57 -16.44 6.90
C GLY A 72 2.32 -17.19 6.41
N PRO A 73 1.13 -16.56 6.53
CA PRO A 73 -0.15 -17.17 6.12
C PRO A 73 -0.24 -17.60 4.65
N TRP A 74 0.63 -17.04 3.81
CA TRP A 74 0.71 -17.24 2.35
C TRP A 74 1.75 -18.28 1.95
N GLY A 75 2.64 -18.65 2.86
CA GLY A 75 3.81 -19.45 2.58
C GLY A 75 3.55 -20.95 2.71
N ASP A 76 4.37 -21.74 2.04
CA ASP A 76 4.38 -23.21 2.14
C ASP A 76 5.56 -23.74 2.97
N GLY A 77 6.32 -22.85 3.61
CA GLY A 77 7.51 -23.15 4.41
C GLY A 77 8.80 -23.35 3.61
N THR A 78 8.77 -23.30 2.27
CA THR A 78 9.93 -23.61 1.43
C THR A 78 10.86 -22.41 1.27
N GLU A 79 10.36 -21.31 0.71
CA GLU A 79 11.12 -20.09 0.42
C GLU A 79 10.28 -18.83 0.65
N ASP A 80 10.99 -17.73 0.92
CA ASP A 80 10.34 -16.43 1.03
C ASP A 80 10.05 -15.89 -0.36
N TYR A 81 8.91 -15.22 -0.52
CA TYR A 81 8.53 -14.63 -1.80
C TYR A 81 8.87 -13.14 -1.82
N THR A 82 9.71 -12.71 -2.76
CA THR A 82 10.00 -11.30 -3.02
C THR A 82 9.48 -10.86 -4.37
N GLY A 83 9.40 -9.56 -4.55
CA GLY A 83 9.08 -9.02 -5.86
C GLY A 83 9.00 -7.52 -5.93
N SER A 84 8.70 -7.04 -7.13
CA SER A 84 8.53 -5.63 -7.43
C SER A 84 7.05 -5.25 -7.49
N LEU A 85 6.73 -4.03 -7.05
CA LEU A 85 5.40 -3.47 -7.18
C LEU A 85 5.24 -2.83 -8.56
N MET A 86 4.21 -3.26 -9.29
CA MET A 86 3.79 -2.65 -10.54
C MET A 86 2.89 -1.44 -10.28
N SER A 87 1.99 -1.57 -9.31
CA SER A 87 1.12 -0.48 -8.86
C SER A 87 0.83 -0.62 -7.37
N LEU A 88 0.79 0.50 -6.66
CA LEU A 88 0.33 0.56 -5.28
C LEU A 88 -0.58 1.78 -5.14
N ARG A 89 -1.82 1.53 -4.72
CA ARG A 89 -2.83 2.55 -4.45
C ARG A 89 -3.23 2.50 -2.99
N VAL A 90 -3.30 3.68 -2.37
CA VAL A 90 -3.82 3.86 -1.03
C VAL A 90 -4.97 4.86 -1.08
N GLU A 91 -6.16 4.41 -0.70
CA GLU A 91 -7.30 5.27 -0.46
C GLU A 91 -7.44 5.50 1.03
N ALA A 92 -7.26 6.73 1.50
CA ALA A 92 -7.32 7.11 2.90
C ALA A 92 -8.53 8.01 3.15
N THR A 93 -9.43 7.56 4.03
CA THR A 93 -10.59 8.30 4.52
C THR A 93 -10.31 8.87 5.90
N TYR A 94 -10.31 10.19 6.00
CA TYR A 94 -10.11 10.97 7.22
C TYR A 94 -11.48 11.35 7.76
N GLN A 95 -11.78 10.95 8.99
CA GLN A 95 -13.04 11.25 9.67
C GLN A 95 -12.86 12.46 10.59
N PHE A 96 -13.72 13.46 10.45
CA PHE A 96 -13.70 14.68 11.25
C PHE A 96 -14.99 14.86 12.06
N VAL A 97 -14.84 15.44 13.25
CA VAL A 97 -15.94 15.88 14.12
C VAL A 97 -15.64 17.30 14.60
N MET A 98 -16.52 18.25 14.26
CA MET A 98 -16.37 19.68 14.57
C MET A 98 -14.99 20.22 14.13
N GLY A 99 -14.52 19.82 12.94
CA GLY A 99 -13.21 20.21 12.41
C GLY A 99 -12.00 19.45 12.99
N ASN A 100 -12.18 18.61 14.00
CA ASN A 100 -11.11 17.81 14.60
C ASN A 100 -11.01 16.43 13.94
N LEU A 101 -9.79 15.97 13.64
CA LEU A 101 -9.56 14.63 13.11
C LEU A 101 -9.84 13.58 14.20
N LEU A 102 -10.83 12.72 13.96
CA LEU A 102 -11.19 11.62 14.84
C LEU A 102 -10.42 10.33 14.51
N GLY A 103 -10.19 10.06 13.23
CA GLY A 103 -9.51 8.83 12.81
C GLY A 103 -9.26 8.77 11.31
N ILE A 104 -8.41 7.84 10.91
CA ILE A 104 -8.10 7.57 9.51
C ILE A 104 -8.28 6.07 9.26
N ARG A 105 -9.02 5.75 8.19
CA ARG A 105 -9.12 4.40 7.64
C ARG A 105 -8.53 4.40 6.25
N SER A 106 -7.80 3.35 5.89
CA SER A 106 -7.32 3.19 4.53
C SER A 106 -7.53 1.80 3.96
N ASN A 107 -7.76 1.78 2.67
CA ASN A 107 -7.73 0.58 1.84
C ASN A 107 -6.49 0.67 0.96
N VAL A 108 -5.71 -0.41 0.95
CA VAL A 108 -4.48 -0.50 0.16
C VAL A 108 -4.65 -1.60 -0.84
N THR A 109 -4.39 -1.30 -2.10
CA THR A 109 -4.41 -2.28 -3.18
C THR A 109 -3.08 -2.20 -3.89
N MET A 110 -2.43 -3.35 -4.06
CA MET A 110 -1.19 -3.43 -4.79
C MET A 110 -1.19 -4.60 -5.77
N VAL A 111 -0.48 -4.40 -6.86
CA VAL A 111 -0.21 -5.41 -7.88
C VAL A 111 1.29 -5.48 -8.06
N GLY A 112 1.83 -6.69 -8.12
CA GLY A 112 3.26 -6.93 -8.23
C GLY A 112 3.60 -8.24 -8.93
N THR A 113 4.88 -8.40 -9.22
CA THR A 113 5.45 -9.61 -9.83
C THR A 113 6.31 -10.33 -8.82
N PHE A 114 6.24 -11.65 -8.73
CA PHE A 114 7.18 -12.43 -7.92
C PHE A 114 8.52 -12.59 -8.66
N ASP A 115 9.63 -12.43 -7.94
CA ASP A 115 10.96 -12.65 -8.50
C ASP A 115 11.15 -14.14 -8.83
N GLY A 116 11.59 -14.44 -10.06
CA GLY A 116 11.80 -15.82 -10.51
C GLY A 116 10.55 -16.55 -11.00
N TYR A 117 9.39 -15.87 -11.04
CA TYR A 117 8.12 -16.41 -11.51
C TYR A 117 7.51 -15.53 -12.61
N ASP A 118 6.80 -16.14 -13.55
CA ASP A 118 6.00 -15.41 -14.57
C ASP A 118 4.67 -14.88 -14.01
N ASN A 119 4.41 -15.15 -12.72
CA ASN A 119 3.14 -14.91 -12.08
C ASN A 119 3.04 -13.50 -11.47
N CYS A 120 1.85 -12.90 -11.65
CA CYS A 120 1.47 -11.66 -10.99
C CYS A 120 0.64 -11.96 -9.75
N MET A 121 0.74 -11.07 -8.76
CA MET A 121 -0.14 -11.06 -7.61
C MET A 121 -0.94 -9.76 -7.55
N GLU A 122 -2.16 -9.87 -7.06
CA GLU A 122 -2.90 -8.79 -6.47
C GLU A 122 -2.95 -9.02 -4.96
N TYR A 123 -2.62 -7.99 -4.20
CA TYR A 123 -2.61 -8.02 -2.74
C TYR A 123 -3.39 -6.82 -2.25
N VAL A 124 -4.39 -7.10 -1.42
CA VAL A 124 -5.32 -6.11 -0.91
C VAL A 124 -5.27 -6.15 0.60
N ILE A 125 -4.95 -5.00 1.19
CA ILE A 125 -5.11 -4.77 2.62
C ILE A 125 -6.37 -3.93 2.80
N ASN A 126 -7.40 -4.53 3.39
CA ASN A 126 -8.66 -3.86 3.64
C ASN A 126 -8.68 -3.28 5.04
N ASN A 127 -9.18 -2.05 5.15
CA ASN A 127 -9.54 -1.41 6.41
C ASN A 127 -8.40 -1.40 7.45
N THR A 128 -7.31 -0.72 7.10
CA THR A 128 -6.26 -0.41 8.07
C THR A 128 -6.69 0.80 8.91
N ALA A 129 -6.67 0.67 10.23
CA ALA A 129 -7.01 1.76 11.14
C ALA A 129 -5.74 2.41 11.70
N PHE A 130 -5.57 3.70 11.44
CA PHE A 130 -4.47 4.47 12.01
C PHE A 130 -4.64 4.58 13.53
N THR A 131 -3.61 4.19 14.29
CA THR A 131 -3.63 4.19 15.75
C THR A 131 -2.74 5.29 16.34
N GLY A 132 -1.66 5.67 15.67
CA GLY A 132 -0.81 6.77 16.12
C GLY A 132 0.34 7.08 15.16
N SER A 133 1.03 8.20 15.40
CA SER A 133 2.29 8.54 14.76
C SER A 133 3.31 9.07 15.76
N THR A 134 4.56 9.12 15.31
CA THR A 134 5.64 9.77 16.07
C THR A 134 5.49 11.29 16.14
N ASP A 135 4.56 11.88 15.39
CA ASP A 135 4.20 13.30 15.50
C ASP A 135 3.22 13.56 16.66
N THR A 136 2.41 12.57 17.04
CA THR A 136 1.37 12.70 18.07
C THR A 136 1.69 11.97 19.36
N SER A 137 2.68 11.07 19.36
CA SER A 137 3.00 10.20 20.48
C SER A 137 4.46 9.76 20.44
N ALA A 138 5.00 9.34 21.59
CA ALA A 138 6.33 8.76 21.63
C ALA A 138 6.41 7.52 20.72
N MET A 139 7.52 7.39 19.99
CA MET A 139 7.78 6.24 19.14
C MET A 139 7.77 4.96 19.99
N PRO A 140 6.94 3.95 19.65
CA PRO A 140 6.94 2.67 20.37
C PRO A 140 8.33 2.02 20.38
N ALA A 141 8.63 1.27 21.45
CA ALA A 141 9.85 0.47 21.49
C ALA A 141 9.86 -0.53 20.32
N GLY A 142 11.01 -0.66 19.63
CA GLY A 142 11.15 -1.57 18.49
C GLY A 142 10.58 -1.06 17.17
N TYR A 143 10.13 0.20 17.09
CA TYR A 143 9.67 0.81 15.83
C TYR A 143 10.76 0.75 14.74
N PRO A 144 10.40 0.52 13.46
CA PRO A 144 11.41 0.40 12.42
C PRO A 144 12.12 1.72 12.11
N PRO A 145 13.33 1.66 11.53
CA PRO A 145 13.98 2.84 10.97
C PRO A 145 13.13 3.52 9.90
N PHE A 146 13.11 4.84 9.93
CA PHE A 146 12.49 5.64 8.87
C PHE A 146 13.35 5.59 7.60
N MET A 147 12.66 5.46 6.46
CA MET A 147 13.30 5.48 5.14
C MET A 147 13.19 6.88 4.52
N ASP A 148 14.22 7.29 3.78
CA ASP A 148 14.21 8.51 2.98
C ASP A 148 13.55 8.30 1.61
N THR A 149 13.59 9.37 0.81
CA THR A 149 13.06 9.43 -0.55
C THR A 149 13.76 8.50 -1.55
N ASN A 150 14.99 8.08 -1.27
CA ASN A 150 15.77 7.16 -2.10
C ASN A 150 15.71 5.72 -1.56
N CYS A 151 14.86 5.48 -0.55
CA CYS A 151 14.76 4.21 0.15
C CYS A 151 16.05 3.76 0.88
N GLY A 152 16.91 4.71 1.24
CA GLY A 152 17.92 4.51 2.27
C GLY A 152 17.35 4.80 3.66
N THR A 153 18.05 4.38 4.72
CA THR A 153 17.74 4.89 6.06
C THR A 153 17.99 6.40 6.10
N GLY A 154 16.96 7.16 6.42
CA GLY A 154 16.94 8.61 6.24
C GLY A 154 17.12 9.42 7.52
N THR A 155 17.14 10.74 7.34
CA THR A 155 16.94 11.72 8.42
C THR A 155 15.46 11.95 8.74
N VAL A 156 14.56 11.20 8.09
CA VAL A 156 13.11 11.29 8.34
C VAL A 156 12.84 10.91 9.79
N THR A 157 11.94 11.64 10.44
CA THR A 157 11.62 11.49 11.88
C THR A 157 10.16 11.11 12.14
N SER A 158 9.37 10.97 11.08
CA SER A 158 7.93 10.78 11.16
C SER A 158 7.45 9.51 10.47
N GLY A 159 6.56 8.79 11.14
CA GLY A 159 5.85 7.64 10.61
C GLY A 159 4.66 7.29 11.49
N GLY A 160 3.81 6.37 11.01
CA GLY A 160 2.58 5.98 11.69
C GLY A 160 2.43 4.48 11.81
N TRP A 161 1.71 4.07 12.85
CA TRP A 161 1.29 2.69 13.09
C TRP A 161 -0.22 2.59 13.15
N GLY A 162 -0.70 1.38 12.87
CA GLY A 162 -2.11 1.07 12.83
C GLY A 162 -2.35 -0.42 12.92
N THR A 163 -3.62 -0.78 12.94
CA THR A 163 -4.04 -2.18 12.84
C THR A 163 -4.38 -2.50 11.40
N VAL A 164 -4.06 -3.73 11.00
CA VAL A 164 -4.51 -4.34 9.75
C VAL A 164 -5.46 -5.45 10.15
N SER A 165 -6.72 -5.37 9.70
CA SER A 165 -7.74 -6.37 10.06
C SER A 165 -7.76 -7.51 9.07
N ASP A 166 -7.80 -7.19 7.78
CA ASP A 166 -7.95 -8.17 6.72
C ASP A 166 -6.91 -7.94 5.62
N ILE A 167 -6.33 -9.04 5.16
CA ILE A 167 -5.44 -9.07 4.01
C ILE A 167 -5.87 -10.21 3.09
N ALA A 168 -5.99 -9.94 1.80
CA ALA A 168 -6.22 -10.93 0.76
C ALA A 168 -5.10 -10.87 -0.28
N LEU A 169 -4.62 -12.05 -0.69
CA LEU A 169 -3.67 -12.23 -1.79
C LEU A 169 -4.35 -13.11 -2.84
N GLN A 170 -4.30 -12.66 -4.08
CA GLN A 170 -4.72 -13.42 -5.24
C GLN A 170 -3.55 -13.55 -6.22
N VAL A 171 -3.26 -14.78 -6.63
CA VAL A 171 -2.31 -15.03 -7.73
C VAL A 171 -3.08 -14.98 -9.04
N LEU A 172 -2.74 -14.01 -9.90
CA LEU A 172 -3.48 -13.72 -11.13
C LEU A 172 -3.06 -14.59 -12.32
N GLY A 173 -2.08 -15.49 -12.16
CA GLY A 173 -1.50 -16.22 -13.29
C GLY A 173 -0.45 -15.38 -14.00
N SER A 174 -0.34 -15.49 -15.32
CA SER A 174 0.72 -14.81 -16.09
C SER A 174 0.56 -13.28 -16.08
N CYS A 175 1.66 -12.56 -15.85
CA CYS A 175 1.70 -11.09 -15.99
C CYS A 175 1.54 -10.59 -17.43
N THR A 176 1.63 -11.49 -18.41
CA THR A 176 1.29 -11.20 -19.80
C THR A 176 -0.22 -11.20 -19.94
N ILE A 177 -0.80 -10.02 -20.19
CA ILE A 177 -2.04 -9.96 -20.95
C ILE A 177 -1.74 -10.67 -22.27
N ARG A 178 -2.41 -11.80 -22.54
CA ARG A 178 -2.46 -12.33 -23.90
C ARG A 178 -3.08 -11.23 -24.76
N THR A 179 -2.25 -10.45 -25.45
CA THR A 179 -2.65 -9.98 -26.77
C THR A 179 -2.92 -11.25 -27.56
N GLU A 180 -4.19 -11.58 -27.77
CA GLU A 180 -4.53 -12.46 -28.88
C GLU A 180 -4.16 -11.72 -30.17
N GLU A 181 -2.88 -11.75 -30.54
CA GLU A 181 -2.48 -11.53 -31.91
C GLU A 181 -2.97 -12.75 -32.71
N LYS A 182 -4.21 -12.63 -33.20
CA LYS A 182 -4.84 -13.30 -34.36
C LYS A 182 -6.18 -13.94 -33.99
N SER A 183 -7.27 -13.30 -34.42
CA SER A 183 -8.33 -14.05 -35.11
C SER A 183 -9.26 -13.24 -36.01
N TRP A 184 -9.30 -11.89 -35.98
CA TRP A 184 -10.12 -11.15 -36.96
C TRP A 184 -9.69 -11.37 -38.42
N GLY A 185 -8.40 -11.60 -38.67
CA GLY A 185 -7.89 -11.97 -40.00
C GLY A 185 -8.23 -13.40 -40.41
N ALA A 186 -8.33 -14.33 -39.45
CA ALA A 186 -8.66 -15.74 -39.71
C ALA A 186 -10.16 -15.95 -39.98
N VAL A 187 -11.04 -15.16 -39.36
CA VAL A 187 -12.49 -15.22 -39.59
C VAL A 187 -12.86 -14.78 -41.02
N LYS A 188 -12.13 -13.83 -41.62
CA LYS A 188 -12.39 -13.39 -43.01
C LYS A 188 -11.93 -14.40 -44.08
N ALA A 189 -11.08 -15.36 -43.74
CA ALA A 189 -10.66 -16.41 -44.65
C ALA A 189 -11.67 -17.58 -44.75
N LEU A 190 -12.65 -17.64 -43.82
CA LEU A 190 -13.75 -18.61 -43.85
C LEU A 190 -14.93 -18.21 -44.75
N TYR A 191 -14.94 -16.97 -45.26
CA TYR A 191 -16.01 -16.42 -46.11
C TYR A 191 -15.52 -16.04 -47.52
N ARG A 192 -14.49 -16.72 -48.04
CA ARG A 192 -14.09 -16.63 -49.45
C ARG A 192 -14.25 -17.96 -50.16
#